data_AF-A0A0F8XHR3-F1
#
_entry.id   AF-A0A0F8XHR3-F1
#
_cell.length_a   1.000
_cell.length_b   1.000
_cell.length_c   1.000
_cell.angle_alpha   90.00
_cell.angle_beta   90.00
_cell.angle_gamma   90.00
#
_symmetry.space_group_name_H-M   'P 1'
#
loop_
_entity.id
_entity.type
_entity.pdbx_description
1 polymer ?
#
loop_
_entity_poly.entity_id
_entity_poly.type
_entity_poly.pdbx_seq_one_letter_code
_entity_poly.pdbx_strand_id
1 'polypeptide(L)'
;MKIIAFNGSPRKDGNTEELLNAAIKGTGQDVQVFRLQSMKIAPCLNCGGCNETGICTVEDDFQLVAEAIRTADRIIFASPVFFMGISAQAKALVDRCQSFWCEKFLLRRELPAGEHGRKGLLLLVGGMKKEKGINCAASQGVAFLRTVSVPENETLKYMGVDAKGDILKHPTAIKEAEEAGKDPFTAATIGDVQAVIEGGLTFLEFGKLISIIRVRSTSIATKIVAGMVAEGLEEGITEALIASVQNLAGVKGMTLQEALIAIFQAVFYGSFAGGGTTGTIAIV
;
A
#
# COMPACT_ATOMS: atom_id res chain seq x y z
N MET A 1 6.38 -4.03 13.08
CA MET A 1 5.24 -3.62 12.23
C MET A 1 3.91 -3.99 12.88
N LYS A 2 2.96 -3.07 12.96
CA LYS A 2 1.60 -3.29 13.48
C LYS A 2 0.59 -3.31 12.33
N ILE A 3 -0.15 -4.41 12.22
CA ILE A 3 -1.18 -4.63 11.20
C ILE A 3 -2.55 -4.65 11.87
N ILE A 4 -3.48 -3.85 11.34
CA ILE A 4 -4.88 -3.87 11.76
C ILE A 4 -5.78 -4.22 10.58
N ALA A 5 -6.90 -4.87 10.86
CA ALA A 5 -7.90 -5.23 9.88
C ALA A 5 -9.30 -4.80 10.35
N PHE A 6 -10.07 -4.18 9.47
CA PHE A 6 -11.46 -3.82 9.70
C PHE A 6 -12.38 -4.76 8.91
N ASN A 7 -13.18 -5.54 9.64
CA ASN A 7 -14.21 -6.39 9.04
C ASN A 7 -15.57 -5.68 9.10
N GLY A 8 -15.99 -5.14 7.96
CA GLY A 8 -17.29 -4.51 7.74
C GLY A 8 -18.43 -5.49 7.46
N SER A 9 -18.18 -6.81 7.43
CA SER A 9 -19.22 -7.82 7.21
C SER A 9 -20.13 -7.96 8.44
N PRO A 10 -21.46 -7.75 8.30
CA PRO A 10 -22.39 -8.08 9.38
C PRO A 10 -22.56 -9.60 9.56
N ARG A 11 -22.29 -10.39 8.50
CA ARG A 11 -22.46 -11.85 8.51
C ARG A 11 -21.16 -12.51 8.95
N LYS A 12 -21.25 -13.42 9.92
CA LYS A 12 -20.16 -14.37 10.24
C LYS A 12 -19.96 -15.33 9.08
N ASP A 13 -18.70 -15.61 8.77
CA ASP A 13 -18.25 -16.45 7.65
C ASP A 13 -18.86 -16.00 6.31
N GLY A 14 -19.09 -14.68 6.21
CA GLY A 14 -19.62 -14.06 5.00
C GLY A 14 -18.54 -13.91 3.94
N ASN A 15 -18.94 -13.67 2.69
CA ASN A 15 -17.99 -13.53 1.57
C ASN A 15 -16.85 -12.52 1.81
N THR A 16 -17.18 -11.35 2.37
CA THR A 16 -16.16 -10.35 2.73
C THR A 16 -15.23 -10.82 3.84
N GLU A 17 -15.74 -11.58 4.81
CA GLU A 17 -14.94 -12.10 5.92
C GLU A 17 -13.99 -13.20 5.47
N GLU A 18 -14.44 -14.12 4.61
CA GLU A 18 -13.57 -15.13 4.00
C GLU A 18 -12.45 -14.49 3.19
N LEU A 19 -12.77 -13.45 2.41
CA LEU A 19 -11.78 -12.71 1.64
C LEU A 19 -10.77 -11.98 2.55
N LEU A 20 -11.24 -11.41 3.66
CA LEU A 20 -10.38 -10.79 4.65
C LEU A 20 -9.44 -11.82 5.32
N ASN A 21 -9.98 -12.99 5.68
CA ASN A 21 -9.20 -14.06 6.29
C ASN A 21 -8.09 -14.55 5.35
N ALA A 22 -8.37 -14.64 4.05
CA ALA A 22 -7.37 -14.94 3.02
C ALA A 22 -6.25 -13.89 2.99
N ALA A 23 -6.60 -12.60 2.99
CA ALA A 23 -5.59 -11.53 3.06
C ALA A 23 -4.76 -11.57 4.35
N ILE A 24 -5.41 -11.77 5.50
CA ILE A 24 -4.72 -11.91 6.80
C ILE A 24 -3.74 -13.09 6.77
N LYS A 25 -4.16 -14.25 6.27
CA LYS A 25 -3.30 -15.42 6.10
C LYS A 25 -2.09 -15.11 5.21
N GLY A 26 -2.30 -14.36 4.13
CA GLY A 26 -1.26 -13.88 3.24
C GLY A 26 -0.16 -13.06 3.92
N THR A 27 -0.50 -12.31 4.98
CA THR A 27 0.47 -11.48 5.70
C THR A 27 1.56 -12.27 6.44
N GLY A 28 1.27 -13.54 6.79
CA GLY A 28 2.14 -14.37 7.63
C GLY A 28 2.42 -13.81 9.04
N GLN A 29 1.67 -12.81 9.49
CA GLN A 29 1.90 -12.06 10.73
C GLN A 29 0.62 -11.95 11.55
N ASP A 30 0.77 -11.57 12.82
CA ASP A 30 -0.38 -11.29 13.69
C ASP A 30 -1.09 -10.02 13.25
N VAL A 31 -2.41 -10.12 13.10
CA VAL A 31 -3.29 -9.01 12.70
C VAL A 31 -4.34 -8.76 13.76
N GLN A 32 -4.43 -7.51 14.23
CA GLN A 32 -5.51 -7.09 15.12
C GLN A 32 -6.79 -6.86 14.30
N VAL A 33 -7.78 -7.75 14.45
CA VAL A 33 -9.04 -7.68 13.70
C VAL A 33 -10.13 -6.97 14.51
N PHE A 34 -10.68 -5.91 13.95
CA PHE A 34 -11.84 -5.19 14.45
C PHE A 34 -13.09 -5.61 13.67
N ARG A 35 -13.94 -6.41 14.30
CA ARG A 35 -15.24 -6.79 13.73
C ARG A 35 -16.26 -5.70 14.00
N LEU A 36 -16.51 -4.85 13.01
CA LEU A 36 -17.32 -3.64 13.18
C LEU A 36 -18.78 -3.94 13.56
N GLN A 37 -19.30 -5.10 13.16
CA GLN A 37 -20.65 -5.55 13.54
C GLN A 37 -20.83 -5.76 15.05
N SER A 38 -19.77 -6.11 15.78
CA SER A 38 -19.84 -6.32 17.24
C SER A 38 -19.49 -5.08 18.04
N MET A 39 -19.08 -4.00 17.38
CA MET A 39 -18.67 -2.76 18.04
C MET A 39 -19.84 -1.79 18.12
N LYS A 40 -19.90 -1.04 19.21
CA LYS A 40 -20.82 0.08 19.40
C LYS A 40 -20.12 1.35 18.93
N ILE A 41 -20.28 1.67 17.66
CA ILE A 41 -19.76 2.92 17.08
C ILE A 41 -20.97 3.72 16.58
N ALA A 42 -21.24 4.85 17.22
CA ALA A 42 -22.29 5.75 16.79
C ALA A 42 -21.85 6.50 15.52
N PRO A 43 -22.79 6.85 14.61
CA PRO A 43 -22.47 7.67 13.45
C PRO A 43 -21.92 9.03 13.89
N CYS A 44 -21.20 9.70 12.98
CA CYS A 44 -20.74 11.07 13.22
C CYS A 44 -21.94 12.01 13.41
N LEU A 45 -21.90 12.81 14.48
CA LEU A 45 -22.96 13.77 14.83
C LEU A 45 -22.74 15.15 14.19
N ASN A 46 -21.63 15.35 13.49
CA ASN A 46 -21.18 16.66 12.99
C ASN A 46 -21.18 17.74 14.10
N CYS A 47 -20.81 17.37 15.32
CA CYS A 47 -20.85 18.27 16.48
C CYS A 47 -19.67 19.26 16.55
N GLY A 48 -18.63 19.09 15.72
CA GLY A 48 -17.44 19.94 15.71
C GLY A 48 -16.47 19.73 16.88
N GLY A 49 -16.73 18.79 17.79
CA GLY A 49 -15.89 18.57 18.98
C GLY A 49 -14.43 18.20 18.70
N CYS A 50 -14.12 17.69 17.51
CA CYS A 50 -12.77 17.35 17.08
C CYS A 50 -12.01 18.50 16.39
N ASN A 51 -12.62 19.66 16.19
CA ASN A 51 -12.05 20.74 15.37
C ASN A 51 -10.71 21.25 15.92
N GLU A 52 -10.59 21.38 17.24
CA GLU A 52 -9.41 21.94 17.90
C GLU A 52 -8.40 20.87 18.32
N THR A 53 -8.84 19.62 18.50
CA THR A 53 -8.04 18.55 19.09
C THR A 53 -7.66 17.44 18.11
N GLY A 54 -8.43 17.23 17.03
CA GLY A 54 -8.31 16.04 16.18
C GLY A 54 -8.82 14.75 16.84
N ILE A 55 -9.47 14.86 18.01
CA ILE A 55 -9.97 13.74 18.81
C ILE A 55 -11.48 13.80 18.83
N CYS A 56 -12.15 12.68 18.53
CA CYS A 56 -13.59 12.62 18.59
C CYS A 56 -14.06 12.62 20.06
N THR A 57 -15.09 13.43 20.37
CA THR A 57 -15.61 13.61 21.74
C THR A 57 -16.77 12.67 22.11
N VAL A 58 -17.27 11.89 21.15
CA VAL A 58 -18.35 10.92 21.41
C VAL A 58 -17.72 9.65 21.96
N GLU A 59 -17.97 9.34 23.22
CA GLU A 59 -17.39 8.18 23.94
C GLU A 59 -18.09 6.87 23.57
N ASP A 60 -17.43 6.04 22.76
CA ASP A 60 -17.88 4.71 22.37
C ASP A 60 -16.70 3.83 21.92
N ASP A 61 -16.94 2.71 21.22
CA ASP A 61 -15.85 1.80 20.81
C ASP A 61 -14.95 2.41 19.71
N PHE A 62 -15.27 3.58 19.15
CA PHE A 62 -14.45 4.26 18.14
C PHE A 62 -13.06 4.59 18.67
N GLN A 63 -12.92 4.88 19.96
CA GLN A 63 -11.68 5.30 20.62
C GLN A 63 -10.63 4.20 20.50
N LEU A 64 -11.03 2.94 20.68
CA LEU A 64 -10.17 1.77 20.51
C LEU A 64 -9.66 1.66 19.07
N VAL A 65 -10.54 1.92 18.11
CA VAL A 65 -10.21 1.90 16.69
C VAL A 65 -9.29 3.07 16.32
N ALA A 66 -9.58 4.27 16.80
CA ALA A 66 -8.80 5.46 16.52
C ALA A 66 -7.35 5.29 17.00
N GLU A 67 -7.16 4.77 18.21
CA GLU A 67 -5.82 4.49 18.72
C GLU A 67 -5.08 3.41 17.90
N ALA A 68 -5.80 2.37 17.48
CA ALA A 68 -5.24 1.35 16.61
C ALA A 68 -4.83 1.93 15.24
N ILE A 69 -5.64 2.83 14.66
CA ILE A 69 -5.30 3.55 13.43
C ILE A 69 -4.06 4.40 13.61
N ARG A 70 -3.91 5.13 14.72
CA ARG A 70 -2.74 6.01 14.94
C ARG A 70 -1.41 5.26 14.95
N THR A 71 -1.43 4.02 15.43
CA THR A 71 -0.24 3.19 15.65
C THR A 71 -0.02 2.14 14.56
N ALA A 72 -0.93 2.00 13.60
CA ALA A 72 -0.83 0.98 12.55
C ALA A 72 0.06 1.42 11.39
N ASP A 73 1.02 0.56 11.05
CA ASP A 73 1.80 0.65 9.81
C ASP A 73 1.01 0.16 8.61
N ARG A 74 0.04 -0.73 8.84
CA ARG A 74 -0.72 -1.37 7.78
C ARG A 74 -2.19 -1.50 8.14
N ILE A 75 -3.06 -1.22 7.17
CA ILE A 75 -4.51 -1.27 7.35
C ILE A 75 -5.16 -2.12 6.25
N ILE A 76 -5.81 -3.22 6.63
CA ILE A 76 -6.73 -3.94 5.75
C ILE A 76 -8.15 -3.44 6.06
N PHE A 77 -8.89 -3.00 5.05
CA PHE A 77 -10.28 -2.58 5.19
C PHE A 77 -11.15 -3.42 4.28
N ALA A 78 -11.99 -4.29 4.86
CA ALA A 78 -12.87 -5.16 4.11
C ALA A 78 -14.34 -4.79 4.33
N SER A 79 -15.09 -4.60 3.25
CA SER A 79 -16.53 -4.31 3.35
C SER A 79 -17.33 -5.01 2.26
N PRO A 80 -18.54 -5.51 2.57
CA PRO A 80 -19.51 -5.80 1.52
C PRO A 80 -20.02 -4.49 0.91
N VAL A 81 -20.53 -4.56 -0.32
CA VAL A 81 -21.19 -3.45 -1.00
C VAL A 81 -22.69 -3.51 -0.74
N PHE A 82 -23.20 -2.61 0.10
CA PHE A 82 -24.63 -2.47 0.37
C PHE A 82 -25.13 -1.13 -0.15
N PHE A 83 -26.21 -1.15 -0.94
CA PHE A 83 -26.77 0.07 -1.56
C PHE A 83 -25.70 0.96 -2.23
N MET A 84 -24.77 0.35 -2.97
CA MET A 84 -23.65 1.03 -3.66
C MET A 84 -22.62 1.71 -2.74
N GLY A 85 -22.65 1.48 -1.43
CA GLY A 85 -21.65 1.95 -0.48
C GLY A 85 -21.01 0.80 0.29
N ILE A 86 -20.08 1.13 1.17
CA ILE A 86 -19.63 0.22 2.23
C ILE A 86 -20.78 -0.07 3.21
N SER A 87 -20.65 -1.09 4.07
CA SER A 87 -21.69 -1.41 5.05
C SER A 87 -21.94 -0.27 6.03
N ALA A 88 -23.12 -0.21 6.65
CA ALA A 88 -23.46 0.87 7.59
C ALA A 88 -22.50 0.90 8.80
N GLN A 89 -22.07 -0.26 9.27
CA GLN A 89 -21.10 -0.43 10.36
C GLN A 89 -19.73 0.11 9.95
N ALA A 90 -19.29 -0.21 8.73
CA ALA A 90 -18.07 0.33 8.14
C ALA A 90 -18.16 1.86 7.96
N LYS A 91 -19.33 2.35 7.53
CA LYS A 91 -19.57 3.77 7.32
C LYS A 91 -19.58 4.57 8.62
N ALA A 92 -20.10 4.01 9.72
CA ALA A 92 -20.06 4.66 11.03
C ALA A 92 -18.61 4.92 11.48
N LEU A 93 -17.71 3.93 11.34
CA LEU A 93 -16.27 4.13 11.58
C LEU A 93 -15.68 5.19 10.65
N VAL A 94 -15.93 5.09 9.34
CA VAL A 94 -15.37 6.02 8.35
C VAL A 94 -15.80 7.45 8.61
N ASP A 95 -17.07 7.67 8.95
CA ASP A 95 -17.60 9.01 9.23
C ASP A 95 -17.02 9.60 10.51
N ARG A 96 -16.76 8.76 11.51
CA ARG A 96 -16.10 9.18 12.75
C ARG A 96 -14.63 9.54 12.54
N CYS A 97 -13.99 9.06 11.46
CA CYS A 97 -12.67 9.53 11.04
C CYS A 97 -12.63 10.99 10.56
N GLN A 98 -13.75 11.72 10.61
CA GLN A 98 -13.75 13.19 10.60
C GLN A 98 -12.74 13.78 11.61
N SER A 99 -12.49 13.12 12.74
CA SER A 99 -11.46 13.56 13.69
C SER A 99 -10.05 13.55 13.10
N PHE A 100 -9.70 12.51 12.32
CA PHE A 100 -8.43 12.44 11.58
C PHE A 100 -8.37 13.46 10.45
N TRP A 101 -9.51 13.75 9.80
CA TRP A 101 -9.58 14.82 8.82
C TRP A 101 -9.28 16.19 9.47
N CYS A 102 -9.90 16.49 10.63
CA CYS A 102 -9.62 17.72 11.36
C CYS A 102 -8.15 17.81 11.77
N GLU A 103 -7.59 16.71 12.27
CA GLU A 103 -6.18 16.64 12.65
C GLU A 103 -5.24 16.91 11.46
N LYS A 104 -5.48 16.26 10.33
CA LYS A 104 -4.65 16.39 9.12
C LYS A 104 -4.80 17.75 8.45
N PHE A 105 -6.02 18.24 8.26
CA PHE A 105 -6.29 19.39 7.39
C PHE A 105 -6.53 20.70 8.14
N LEU A 106 -7.18 20.67 9.30
CA LEU A 106 -7.38 21.88 10.12
C LEU A 106 -6.16 22.16 10.99
N LEU A 107 -5.68 21.13 11.71
CA LEU A 107 -4.58 21.26 12.65
C LEU A 107 -3.20 21.08 12.00
N ARG A 108 -3.15 20.59 10.74
CA ARG A 108 -1.92 20.32 9.99
C ARG A 108 -0.99 19.34 10.71
N ARG A 109 -1.57 18.38 11.44
CA ARG A 109 -0.88 17.31 12.18
C ARG A 109 -1.12 15.98 11.48
N GLU A 110 -0.48 15.81 10.34
CA GLU A 110 -0.57 14.53 9.63
C GLU A 110 0.11 13.42 10.43
N LEU A 111 -0.50 12.23 10.45
CA LEU A 111 0.12 11.07 11.10
C LEU A 111 1.44 10.72 10.38
N PRO A 112 2.56 10.57 11.10
CA PRO A 112 3.83 10.26 10.49
C PRO A 112 3.79 8.87 9.84
N ALA A 113 4.56 8.70 8.76
CA ALA A 113 4.61 7.45 8.03
C ALA A 113 5.24 6.29 8.86
N GLY A 114 6.01 6.61 9.90
CA GLY A 114 6.76 5.62 10.68
C GLY A 114 7.90 4.98 9.89
N GLU A 115 8.60 4.02 10.51
CA GLU A 115 9.72 3.30 9.92
C GLU A 115 9.30 2.45 8.70
N HIS A 116 8.11 1.86 8.76
CA HIS A 116 7.63 0.94 7.75
C HIS A 116 6.80 1.62 6.65
N GLY A 117 6.63 2.94 6.71
CA GLY A 117 5.61 3.64 5.94
C GLY A 117 4.20 3.20 6.32
N ARG A 118 3.17 3.80 5.70
CA ARG A 118 1.78 3.37 5.90
C ARG A 118 1.13 2.94 4.60
N LYS A 119 0.66 1.70 4.55
CA LYS A 119 0.03 1.09 3.36
C LYS A 119 -1.33 0.47 3.69
N GLY A 120 -2.22 0.46 2.71
CA GLY A 120 -3.58 -0.02 2.83
C GLY A 120 -3.95 -1.11 1.83
N LEU A 121 -4.88 -1.98 2.22
CA LEU A 121 -5.55 -2.92 1.32
C LEU A 121 -7.05 -2.79 1.51
N LEU A 122 -7.75 -2.45 0.43
CA LEU A 122 -9.21 -2.35 0.41
C LEU A 122 -9.81 -3.58 -0.27
N LEU A 123 -10.67 -4.31 0.43
CA LEU A 123 -11.33 -5.51 -0.06
C LEU A 123 -12.83 -5.27 -0.17
N LEU A 124 -13.38 -5.35 -1.39
CA LEU A 124 -14.80 -5.10 -1.64
C LEU A 124 -15.46 -6.28 -2.34
N VAL A 125 -16.63 -6.66 -1.84
CA VAL A 125 -17.44 -7.76 -2.39
C VAL A 125 -18.87 -7.29 -2.60
N GLY A 126 -19.41 -7.46 -3.81
CA GLY A 126 -20.77 -7.07 -4.15
C GLY A 126 -21.48 -8.07 -5.07
N GLY A 127 -22.79 -8.26 -4.85
CA GLY A 127 -23.60 -9.14 -5.70
C GLY A 127 -23.92 -8.54 -7.07
N MET A 128 -23.91 -7.21 -7.20
CA MET A 128 -24.18 -6.54 -8.47
C MET A 128 -23.03 -6.77 -9.46
N LYS A 129 -23.36 -7.16 -10.70
CA LYS A 129 -22.39 -7.37 -11.80
C LYS A 129 -21.94 -6.06 -12.50
N LYS A 130 -22.43 -4.91 -12.04
CA LYS A 130 -22.14 -3.59 -12.63
C LYS A 130 -21.15 -2.84 -11.75
N GLU A 131 -20.17 -2.21 -12.38
CA GLU A 131 -19.08 -1.52 -11.68
C GLU A 131 -19.52 -0.32 -10.85
N LYS A 132 -20.60 0.37 -11.25
CA LYS A 132 -21.05 1.60 -10.59
C LYS A 132 -21.20 1.44 -9.07
N GLY A 133 -21.77 0.31 -8.63
CA GLY A 133 -21.98 0.05 -7.20
C GLY A 133 -20.67 -0.11 -6.44
N ILE A 134 -19.77 -0.96 -6.94
CA ILE A 134 -18.51 -1.26 -6.25
C ILE A 134 -17.50 -0.10 -6.34
N ASN A 135 -17.54 0.70 -7.41
CA ASN A 135 -16.68 1.88 -7.54
C ASN A 135 -17.10 3.00 -6.56
N CYS A 136 -18.40 3.15 -6.29
CA CYS A 136 -18.87 4.10 -5.26
C CYS A 136 -18.39 3.69 -3.86
N ALA A 137 -18.48 2.40 -3.51
CA ALA A 137 -17.89 1.87 -2.28
C ALA A 137 -16.37 2.03 -2.23
N ALA A 138 -15.67 1.80 -3.36
CA ALA A 138 -14.22 1.99 -3.47
C ALA A 138 -13.82 3.44 -3.18
N SER A 139 -14.53 4.42 -3.72
CA SER A 139 -14.27 5.84 -3.44
C SER A 139 -14.37 6.15 -1.95
N GLN A 140 -15.34 5.57 -1.23
CA GLN A 140 -15.48 5.75 0.21
C GLN A 140 -14.29 5.14 0.98
N GLY A 141 -13.90 3.90 0.65
CA GLY A 141 -12.77 3.23 1.30
C GLY A 141 -11.42 3.92 1.01
N VAL A 142 -11.18 4.35 -0.22
CA VAL A 142 -9.95 5.08 -0.60
C VAL A 142 -9.90 6.45 0.09
N ALA A 143 -11.04 7.16 0.18
CA ALA A 143 -11.12 8.43 0.90
C ALA A 143 -10.83 8.25 2.40
N PHE A 144 -11.34 7.18 3.00
CA PHE A 144 -10.99 6.79 4.37
C PHE A 144 -9.49 6.59 4.53
N LEU A 145 -8.86 5.72 3.73
CA LEU A 145 -7.42 5.42 3.82
C LEU A 145 -6.56 6.69 3.66
N ARG A 146 -6.88 7.56 2.71
CA ARG A 146 -6.19 8.85 2.52
C ARG A 146 -6.34 9.79 3.72
N THR A 147 -7.53 9.82 4.32
CA THR A 147 -7.84 10.65 5.50
C THR A 147 -7.01 10.22 6.70
N VAL A 148 -6.80 8.91 6.88
CA VAL A 148 -5.99 8.37 7.97
C VAL A 148 -4.50 8.23 7.62
N SER A 149 -4.00 8.99 6.65
CA SER A 149 -2.60 9.04 6.20
C SER A 149 -2.06 7.72 5.63
N VAL A 150 -2.89 7.02 4.86
CA VAL A 150 -2.53 5.81 4.10
C VAL A 150 -2.75 6.05 2.60
N PRO A 151 -1.95 6.92 1.95
CA PRO A 151 -2.14 7.29 0.56
C PRO A 151 -1.82 6.16 -0.43
N GLU A 152 -0.94 5.24 -0.04
CA GLU A 152 -0.61 4.04 -0.81
C GLU A 152 -1.54 2.91 -0.43
N ASN A 153 -2.38 2.51 -1.37
CA ASN A 153 -3.28 1.39 -1.15
C ASN A 153 -3.57 0.64 -2.44
N GLU A 154 -3.86 -0.64 -2.27
CA GLU A 154 -4.41 -1.51 -3.31
C GLU A 154 -5.91 -1.73 -3.03
N THR A 155 -6.68 -1.94 -4.08
CA THR A 155 -8.13 -2.20 -3.97
C THR A 155 -8.52 -3.42 -4.80
N LEU A 156 -8.96 -4.48 -4.13
CA LEU A 156 -9.53 -5.66 -4.76
C LEU A 156 -11.07 -5.58 -4.74
N LYS A 157 -11.69 -5.85 -5.90
CA LYS A 157 -13.12 -5.68 -6.13
C LYS A 157 -13.70 -6.93 -6.77
N TYR A 158 -14.61 -7.60 -6.07
CA TYR A 158 -15.29 -8.79 -6.58
C TYR A 158 -16.78 -8.53 -6.75
N MET A 159 -17.25 -8.62 -7.99
CA MET A 159 -18.64 -8.44 -8.39
C MET A 159 -19.32 -9.79 -8.67
N GLY A 160 -20.64 -9.83 -8.63
CA GLY A 160 -21.39 -11.07 -8.89
C GLY A 160 -21.29 -12.12 -7.79
N VAL A 161 -20.87 -11.72 -6.57
CA VAL A 161 -20.75 -12.58 -5.40
C VAL A 161 -21.90 -12.26 -4.44
N ASP A 162 -22.90 -13.14 -4.35
CA ASP A 162 -24.17 -12.83 -3.68
C ASP A 162 -24.50 -13.81 -2.55
N ALA A 163 -24.63 -15.10 -2.85
CA ALA A 163 -24.92 -16.10 -1.83
C ALA A 163 -23.72 -16.29 -0.89
N LYS A 164 -23.99 -16.65 0.37
CA LYS A 164 -22.94 -16.93 1.36
C LYS A 164 -22.02 -18.04 0.81
N GLY A 165 -20.72 -17.79 0.81
CA GLY A 165 -19.70 -18.74 0.32
C GLY A 165 -19.42 -18.65 -1.19
N ASP A 166 -20.10 -17.79 -1.95
CA ASP A 166 -19.81 -17.63 -3.39
C ASP A 166 -18.40 -17.11 -3.65
N ILE A 167 -17.80 -16.35 -2.74
CA ILE A 167 -16.42 -15.87 -2.90
C ILE A 167 -15.42 -17.03 -2.96
N LEU A 168 -15.70 -18.12 -2.25
CA LEU A 168 -14.82 -19.31 -2.21
C LEU A 168 -14.83 -20.06 -3.55
N LYS A 169 -15.87 -19.84 -4.36
CA LYS A 169 -16.01 -20.41 -5.71
C LYS A 169 -15.43 -19.50 -6.78
N HIS A 170 -15.09 -18.24 -6.44
CA HIS A 170 -14.51 -17.31 -7.39
C HIS A 170 -13.11 -17.81 -7.80
N PRO A 171 -12.78 -17.87 -9.09
CA PRO A 171 -11.58 -18.56 -9.58
C PRO A 171 -10.26 -17.98 -9.04
N THR A 172 -10.25 -16.68 -8.73
CA THR A 172 -9.02 -15.99 -8.32
C THR A 172 -9.08 -15.30 -6.97
N ALA A 173 -10.26 -15.14 -6.35
CA ALA A 173 -10.45 -14.14 -5.28
C ALA A 173 -9.62 -14.45 -4.03
N ILE A 174 -9.61 -15.71 -3.60
CA ILE A 174 -8.86 -16.14 -2.42
C ILE A 174 -7.35 -16.02 -2.65
N LYS A 175 -6.87 -16.44 -3.83
CA LYS A 175 -5.44 -16.36 -4.18
C LYS A 175 -4.96 -14.91 -4.30
N GLU A 176 -5.73 -14.06 -4.96
CA GLU A 176 -5.42 -12.63 -5.08
C GLU A 176 -5.43 -11.94 -3.72
N ALA A 177 -6.37 -12.28 -2.83
CA ALA A 177 -6.38 -11.75 -1.46
C ALA A 177 -5.17 -12.22 -0.65
N GLU A 178 -4.82 -13.51 -0.70
CA GLU A 178 -3.60 -14.03 -0.06
C GLU A 178 -2.34 -13.33 -0.60
N GLU A 179 -2.25 -13.08 -1.90
CA GLU A 179 -1.09 -12.42 -2.51
C GLU A 179 -1.01 -10.92 -2.14
N ALA A 180 -2.14 -10.21 -2.18
CA ALA A 180 -2.23 -8.83 -1.71
C ALA A 180 -1.99 -8.71 -0.19
N GLY A 181 -2.14 -9.80 0.56
CA GLY A 181 -1.71 -9.89 1.95
C GLY A 181 -0.18 -9.86 2.10
N LYS A 182 0.59 -10.28 1.10
CA LYS A 182 2.06 -10.28 1.13
C LYS A 182 2.61 -8.90 0.77
N ASP A 183 2.38 -8.42 -0.45
CA ASP A 183 3.13 -7.29 -1.05
C ASP A 183 3.12 -5.97 -0.23
N PRO A 184 1.96 -5.45 0.23
CA PRO A 184 1.97 -4.32 1.15
C PRO A 184 2.46 -4.66 2.55
N PHE A 185 2.34 -5.90 3.06
CA PHE A 185 2.51 -6.23 4.49
C PHE A 185 3.73 -7.09 4.82
N THR A 186 4.53 -7.55 3.87
CA THR A 186 5.82 -8.18 4.10
C THR A 186 6.91 -7.23 3.63
N ALA A 187 7.74 -6.72 4.55
CA ALA A 187 8.97 -6.05 4.15
C ALA A 187 9.91 -7.12 3.58
N ALA A 188 10.43 -6.92 2.37
CA ALA A 188 11.53 -7.75 1.87
C ALA A 188 12.68 -7.69 2.88
N THR A 189 13.12 -8.84 3.37
CA THR A 189 14.25 -8.93 4.29
C THR A 189 15.56 -8.90 3.50
N ILE A 190 16.68 -8.58 4.16
CA ILE A 190 18.01 -8.67 3.55
C ILE A 190 18.26 -10.09 3.02
N GLY A 191 17.76 -11.12 3.72
CA GLY A 191 17.84 -12.51 3.26
C GLY A 191 17.06 -12.80 1.98
N ASP A 192 15.91 -12.15 1.77
CA ASP A 192 15.11 -12.29 0.54
C ASP A 192 15.81 -11.65 -0.66
N VAL A 193 16.56 -10.56 -0.44
CA VAL A 193 17.40 -9.94 -1.46
C VAL A 193 18.64 -10.80 -1.75
N GLN A 194 19.26 -11.34 -0.70
CA GLN A 194 20.49 -12.12 -0.79
C GLN A 194 20.26 -13.48 -1.47
N ALA A 195 19.14 -14.15 -1.20
CA ALA A 195 18.75 -15.39 -1.88
C ALA A 195 18.50 -15.19 -3.40
N VAL A 196 18.02 -14.01 -3.80
CA VAL A 196 17.83 -13.69 -5.23
C VAL A 196 19.16 -13.33 -5.91
N ILE A 197 20.09 -12.73 -5.17
CA ILE A 197 21.46 -12.46 -5.66
C ILE A 197 22.26 -13.76 -5.81
N GLU A 198 22.21 -14.66 -4.82
CA GLU A 198 22.93 -15.95 -4.82
C GLU A 198 22.36 -16.96 -5.84
N GLY A 199 21.09 -16.83 -6.22
CA GLY A 199 20.42 -17.70 -7.20
C GLY A 199 20.68 -17.36 -8.67
N GLY A 200 21.35 -16.24 -8.97
CA GLY A 200 21.52 -15.71 -10.32
C GLY A 200 20.25 -15.04 -10.85
N LEU A 201 20.40 -13.86 -11.46
CA LEU A 201 19.28 -13.03 -11.93
C LEU A 201 19.21 -13.00 -13.46
N THR A 202 18.12 -13.51 -14.04
CA THR A 202 17.77 -13.17 -15.44
C THR A 202 17.15 -11.77 -15.53
N PHE A 203 17.17 -11.13 -16.71
CA PHE A 203 16.63 -9.78 -16.92
C PHE A 203 15.14 -9.63 -16.49
N LEU A 204 14.38 -10.72 -16.60
CA LEU A 204 12.97 -10.79 -16.16
C LEU A 204 12.84 -10.86 -14.63
N GLU A 205 13.81 -11.48 -13.96
CA GLU A 205 13.88 -11.60 -12.50
C GLU A 205 14.43 -10.33 -11.85
N PHE A 206 15.25 -9.56 -12.57
CA PHE A 206 15.64 -8.21 -12.18
C PHE A 206 14.42 -7.28 -12.05
N GLY A 207 13.42 -7.44 -12.93
CA GLY A 207 12.13 -6.74 -12.81
C GLY A 207 11.34 -7.11 -11.55
N LYS A 208 11.40 -8.38 -11.12
CA LYS A 208 10.77 -8.85 -9.86
C LYS A 208 11.54 -8.39 -8.62
N LEU A 209 12.87 -8.38 -8.71
CA LEU A 209 13.74 -7.82 -7.68
C LEU A 209 13.42 -6.33 -7.50
N ILE A 210 13.24 -5.57 -8.59
CA ILE A 210 12.82 -4.16 -8.56
C ILE A 210 11.44 -3.96 -7.93
N SER A 211 10.47 -4.86 -8.14
CA SER A 211 9.15 -4.79 -7.48
C SER A 211 9.21 -5.09 -5.98
N ILE A 212 10.05 -6.05 -5.58
CA ILE A 212 10.28 -6.46 -4.18
C ILE A 212 11.05 -5.38 -3.42
N ILE A 213 12.06 -4.80 -4.06
CA ILE A 213 13.05 -3.95 -3.41
C ILE A 213 12.55 -2.52 -3.21
N ARG A 214 11.65 -1.99 -4.08
CA ARG A 214 11.02 -0.64 -4.04
C ARG A 214 11.67 0.34 -3.03
N VAL A 215 12.98 0.59 -3.18
CA VAL A 215 13.77 1.28 -2.15
C VAL A 215 13.40 2.74 -2.19
N ARG A 216 12.76 3.22 -1.13
CA ARG A 216 12.35 4.63 -1.00
C ARG A 216 13.30 5.49 -0.17
N SER A 217 14.47 4.96 0.15
CA SER A 217 15.55 5.70 0.80
C SER A 217 16.80 5.67 -0.09
N THR A 218 17.23 6.84 -0.56
CA THR A 218 18.50 7.03 -1.28
C THR A 218 19.66 6.40 -0.51
N SER A 219 19.65 6.40 0.83
CA SER A 219 20.72 5.84 1.65
C SER A 219 20.82 4.32 1.59
N ILE A 220 19.73 3.60 1.33
CA ILE A 220 19.71 2.14 1.27
C ILE A 220 20.06 1.68 -0.14
N ALA A 221 19.56 2.37 -1.16
CA ALA A 221 19.94 2.11 -2.55
C ALA A 221 21.44 2.33 -2.76
N THR A 222 22.00 3.39 -2.19
CA THR A 222 23.45 3.64 -2.23
C THR A 222 24.24 2.57 -1.47
N LYS A 223 23.73 2.03 -0.36
CA LYS A 223 24.40 0.95 0.38
C LYS A 223 24.35 -0.40 -0.33
N ILE A 224 23.23 -0.73 -0.98
CA ILE A 224 23.08 -1.95 -1.79
C ILE A 224 24.01 -1.87 -3.01
N VAL A 225 24.01 -0.73 -3.72
CA VAL A 225 24.92 -0.51 -4.85
C VAL A 225 26.37 -0.49 -4.42
N ALA A 226 26.71 0.13 -3.27
CA ALA A 226 28.07 0.10 -2.72
C ALA A 226 28.51 -1.32 -2.31
N GLY A 227 27.59 -2.15 -1.80
CA GLY A 227 27.85 -3.57 -1.51
C GLY A 227 28.11 -4.39 -2.78
N MET A 228 27.28 -4.21 -3.81
CA MET A 228 27.45 -4.89 -5.11
C MET A 228 28.78 -4.51 -5.80
N VAL A 229 29.24 -3.27 -5.63
CA VAL A 229 30.54 -2.79 -6.14
C VAL A 229 31.70 -3.27 -5.27
N ALA A 230 31.52 -3.38 -3.95
CA ALA A 230 32.57 -3.82 -3.02
C ALA A 230 32.85 -5.33 -3.09
N GLU A 231 31.87 -6.14 -3.50
CA GLU A 231 31.98 -7.60 -3.56
C GLU A 231 32.41 -8.16 -4.93
N GLY A 232 32.68 -7.30 -5.92
CA GLY A 232 33.25 -7.73 -7.20
C GLY A 232 32.36 -8.67 -7.99
N LEU A 233 31.06 -8.39 -8.07
CA LEU A 233 30.12 -9.05 -8.98
C LEU A 233 30.39 -8.65 -10.45
N GLU A 234 31.57 -9.02 -10.93
CA GLU A 234 31.96 -9.05 -12.33
C GLU A 234 31.41 -10.33 -12.95
N GLU A 235 30.30 -10.23 -13.69
CA GLU A 235 30.10 -10.87 -15.00
C GLU A 235 28.64 -10.68 -15.42
N GLY A 236 28.41 -9.67 -16.28
CA GLY A 236 27.20 -9.58 -17.10
C GLY A 236 26.41 -8.26 -17.07
N ILE A 237 26.64 -7.36 -16.11
CA ILE A 237 25.93 -6.05 -16.02
C ILE A 237 26.89 -4.86 -16.23
N THR A 238 28.17 -5.11 -16.44
CA THR A 238 29.21 -4.11 -16.17
C THR A 238 29.60 -3.20 -17.34
N GLU A 239 29.87 -3.67 -18.56
CA GLU A 239 30.54 -2.78 -19.55
C GLU A 239 29.67 -1.64 -20.10
N ALA A 240 28.43 -1.92 -20.51
CA ALA A 240 27.56 -0.89 -21.10
C ALA A 240 27.10 0.16 -20.07
N LEU A 241 26.83 -0.28 -18.83
CA LEU A 241 26.45 0.62 -17.75
C LEU A 241 27.66 1.43 -17.26
N ILE A 242 28.84 0.81 -17.11
CA ILE A 242 30.08 1.51 -16.76
C ILE A 242 30.43 2.54 -17.84
N ALA A 243 30.37 2.16 -19.12
CA ALA A 243 30.62 3.08 -20.23
C ALA A 243 29.62 4.25 -20.24
N SER A 244 28.34 3.98 -19.97
CA SER A 244 27.31 5.03 -19.89
C SER A 244 27.51 5.97 -18.70
N VAL A 245 27.90 5.44 -17.54
CA VAL A 245 28.18 6.23 -16.32
C VAL A 245 29.45 7.06 -16.50
N GLN A 246 30.52 6.47 -17.04
CA GLN A 246 31.78 7.16 -17.32
C GLN A 246 31.60 8.26 -18.37
N ASN A 247 30.84 7.97 -19.43
CA ASN A 247 30.53 8.95 -20.48
C ASN A 247 29.70 10.11 -19.92
N LEU A 248 28.63 9.83 -19.17
CA LEU A 248 27.81 10.89 -18.57
C LEU A 248 28.59 11.73 -17.55
N ALA A 249 29.43 11.09 -16.73
CA ALA A 249 30.33 11.77 -15.80
C ALA A 249 31.30 12.72 -16.53
N GLY A 250 31.91 12.25 -17.61
CA GLY A 250 32.82 13.06 -18.43
C GLY A 250 32.13 14.22 -19.14
N VAL A 251 31.00 13.96 -19.79
CA VAL A 251 30.25 14.98 -20.57
C VAL A 251 29.67 16.08 -19.68
N LYS A 252 29.23 15.74 -18.47
CA LYS A 252 28.58 16.71 -17.56
C LYS A 252 29.48 17.20 -16.42
N GLY A 253 30.76 16.79 -16.39
CA GLY A 253 31.68 17.16 -15.32
C GLY A 253 31.23 16.69 -13.93
N MET A 254 30.55 15.55 -13.88
CA MET A 254 29.98 14.96 -12.67
C MET A 254 30.92 13.89 -12.11
N THR A 255 30.82 13.60 -10.82
CA THR A 255 31.42 12.39 -10.24
C THR A 255 30.71 11.14 -10.76
N LEU A 256 31.38 9.98 -10.77
CA LEU A 256 30.78 8.71 -11.22
C LEU A 256 29.53 8.34 -10.40
N GLN A 257 29.52 8.69 -9.11
CA GLN A 257 28.39 8.46 -8.22
C GLN A 257 27.17 9.32 -8.60
N GLU A 258 27.38 10.60 -8.93
CA GLU A 258 26.32 11.50 -9.40
C GLU A 258 25.77 11.07 -10.76
N ALA A 259 26.65 10.65 -11.68
CA ALA A 259 26.25 10.14 -12.99
C ALA A 259 25.41 8.85 -12.89
N LEU A 260 25.79 7.93 -12.00
CA LEU A 260 25.02 6.73 -11.73
C LEU A 260 23.63 7.07 -11.18
N ILE A 261 23.55 7.95 -10.17
CA ILE A 261 22.26 8.40 -9.61
C ILE A 261 21.40 9.05 -10.69
N ALA A 262 21.97 9.88 -11.56
CA ALA A 262 21.24 10.56 -12.64
C ALA A 262 20.69 9.57 -13.70
N ILE A 263 21.45 8.53 -14.06
CA ILE A 263 21.00 7.47 -14.98
C ILE A 263 19.82 6.71 -14.35
N PHE A 264 19.92 6.35 -13.07
CA PHE A 264 18.80 5.73 -12.36
C PHE A 264 17.60 6.67 -12.28
N GLN A 265 17.78 7.95 -12.00
CA GLN A 265 16.65 8.89 -11.98
C GLN A 265 15.99 9.04 -13.36
N ALA A 266 16.76 9.07 -14.44
CA ALA A 266 16.24 9.17 -15.80
C ALA A 266 15.47 7.91 -16.23
N VAL A 267 15.99 6.72 -15.92
CA VAL A 267 15.36 5.43 -16.23
C VAL A 267 14.07 5.22 -15.43
N PHE A 268 14.05 5.63 -14.16
CA PHE A 268 12.95 5.34 -13.25
C PHE A 268 11.86 6.43 -13.19
N TYR A 269 12.18 7.68 -13.52
CA TYR A 269 11.24 8.81 -13.34
C TYR A 269 11.00 9.67 -14.59
N GLY A 270 11.65 9.40 -15.73
CA GLY A 270 11.28 9.99 -17.02
C GLY A 270 11.24 11.52 -17.08
N SER A 271 12.00 12.23 -16.25
CA SER A 271 12.06 13.69 -16.26
C SER A 271 13.46 14.18 -15.97
N PHE A 272 14.20 14.50 -17.03
CA PHE A 272 15.28 15.47 -16.95
C PHE A 272 14.66 16.86 -17.13
N ALA A 273 14.50 17.60 -16.04
CA ALA A 273 14.18 19.02 -16.11
C ALA A 273 15.45 19.77 -16.53
N GLY A 274 15.57 20.07 -17.82
CA GLY A 274 16.69 20.83 -18.38
C GLY A 274 16.62 20.87 -19.90
N GLY A 275 15.83 21.82 -20.40
CA GLY A 275 15.56 22.20 -21.80
C GLY A 275 16.41 21.63 -22.93
N GLY A 276 15.71 21.14 -23.96
CA GLY A 276 16.22 21.11 -25.34
C GLY A 276 16.09 19.75 -26.02
N THR A 277 15.15 19.68 -26.95
CA THR A 277 14.96 18.67 -28.02
C THR A 277 14.60 17.24 -27.60
N THR A 278 13.44 16.83 -28.10
CA THR A 278 12.94 15.45 -28.18
C THR A 278 14.00 14.52 -28.76
N GLY A 279 14.60 13.69 -27.92
CA GLY A 279 15.48 12.61 -28.32
C GLY A 279 15.02 11.32 -27.67
N THR A 280 14.36 10.47 -28.44
CA THR A 280 14.15 9.06 -28.11
C THR A 280 15.54 8.44 -27.89
N ILE A 281 15.83 7.97 -26.67
CA ILE A 281 17.01 7.13 -26.46
C ILE A 281 16.67 5.76 -27.03
N ALA A 282 17.06 5.53 -28.28
CA ALA A 282 17.16 4.19 -28.83
C ALA A 282 18.33 3.49 -28.12
N ILE A 283 18.01 2.49 -27.33
CA ILE A 283 19.01 1.58 -26.76
C ILE A 283 19.47 0.67 -27.91
N VAL A 284 20.71 0.84 -28.34
CA VAL A 284 21.49 -0.15 -29.10
C VAL A 284 22.62 -0.60 -28.19
#